data_AF-A0A519SGH2-F1
#
_entry.id   AF-A0A519SGH2-F1
#
_cell.length_a   1.000
_cell.length_b   1.000
_cell.length_c   1.000
_cell.angle_alpha   90.00
_cell.angle_beta   90.00
_cell.angle_gamma   90.00
#
_symmetry.space_group_name_H-M   'P 1'
#
loop_
_entity.id
_entity.type
_entity.pdbx_description
1 polymer ?
#
loop_
_entity_poly.entity_id
_entity_poly.type
_entity_poly.pdbx_seq_one_letter_code
_entity_poly.pdbx_strand_id
1 'polypeptide(L)'
;MLLIYDDTSPWQLWLGIAFFSLGYPLGLYQLLDKRPQIIINEIGVFDRTVHQEFINWEIIQNVYLAKMHNQHFICLVVNEAFEPSRTKGAWKRGLAQLNKELGFQELNINLAYIKVDEQRLAEFIALMRTAEQPERTFLVEKAIANL
;
A
#
# COMPACT_ATOMS: atom_id res chain seq x y z
N MET A 1 -24.38 38.96 43.96
CA MET A 1 -23.82 38.15 42.86
C MET A 1 -23.86 36.71 43.31
N LEU A 2 -24.59 35.85 42.60
CA LEU A 2 -24.81 34.46 42.99
C LEU A 2 -24.04 33.59 42.00
N LEU A 3 -23.02 32.89 42.49
CA LEU A 3 -22.15 32.02 41.70
C LEU A 3 -22.59 30.58 41.93
N ILE A 4 -23.12 29.95 40.89
CA ILE A 4 -23.48 28.54 40.86
C ILE A 4 -22.33 27.81 40.14
N TYR A 5 -21.72 26.84 40.81
CA TYR A 5 -20.66 26.01 40.24
C TYR A 5 -21.22 24.66 39.80
N ASP A 6 -20.72 24.16 38.68
CA ASP A 6 -20.99 22.82 38.19
C ASP A 6 -20.02 21.83 38.86
N ASP A 7 -20.56 20.74 39.44
CA ASP A 7 -19.79 19.73 40.18
C ASP A 7 -19.41 18.53 39.28
N THR A 8 -19.57 18.66 37.97
CA THR A 8 -19.13 17.64 37.02
C THR A 8 -17.61 17.54 37.04
N SER A 9 -17.11 16.40 37.51
CA SER A 9 -15.68 16.08 37.52
C SER A 9 -15.08 16.20 36.11
N PRO A 10 -14.03 17.02 35.88
CA PRO A 10 -13.54 17.36 34.55
C PRO A 10 -12.76 16.23 33.85
N TRP A 11 -12.73 15.02 34.42
CA TRP A 11 -11.93 13.90 33.91
C TRP A 11 -12.33 13.48 32.48
N GLN A 12 -13.62 13.59 32.09
CA GLN A 12 -14.05 13.29 30.72
C GLN A 12 -13.45 14.27 29.71
N LEU A 13 -13.33 15.56 30.08
CA LEU A 13 -12.68 16.58 29.25
C LEU A 13 -11.19 16.29 29.09
N TRP A 14 -10.51 15.91 30.19
CA TRP A 14 -9.10 15.53 30.15
C TRP A 14 -8.84 14.28 29.32
N LEU A 15 -9.73 13.28 29.36
CA LEU A 15 -9.65 12.11 28.47
C LEU A 15 -9.87 12.48 27.00
N GLY A 16 -10.82 13.37 26.72
CA GLY A 16 -11.03 13.89 25.38
C GLY A 16 -9.78 14.61 24.86
N ILE A 17 -9.21 15.51 25.65
CA ILE A 17 -7.96 16.20 25.33
C ILE A 17 -6.86 15.18 25.09
N ALA A 18 -6.64 14.21 25.98
CA ALA A 18 -5.61 13.19 25.80
C ALA A 18 -5.80 12.38 24.51
N PHE A 19 -7.02 11.93 24.22
CA PHE A 19 -7.34 11.16 23.02
C PHE A 19 -7.06 11.95 21.72
N PHE A 20 -7.54 13.19 21.62
CA PHE A 20 -7.32 14.01 20.43
C PHE A 20 -5.88 14.54 20.34
N SER A 21 -5.22 14.78 21.48
CA SER A 21 -3.81 15.19 21.52
C SER A 21 -2.87 14.11 21.02
N LEU A 22 -3.20 12.82 21.20
CA LEU A 22 -2.40 11.71 20.66
C LEU A 22 -2.49 11.60 19.14
N GLY A 23 -3.60 12.02 18.54
CA GLY A 23 -3.76 12.08 17.09
C GLY A 23 -2.85 13.13 16.43
N TYR A 24 -2.59 14.24 17.12
CA TYR A 24 -1.78 15.35 16.59
C TYR A 24 -0.32 14.96 16.24
N PRO A 25 0.50 14.37 17.13
CA PRO A 25 1.87 13.98 16.80
C PRO A 25 1.92 12.87 15.75
N LEU A 26 0.95 11.95 15.74
CA LEU A 26 0.84 10.91 14.71
C LEU A 26 0.52 11.52 13.33
N GLY A 27 -0.45 12.44 13.28
CA GLY A 27 -0.79 13.16 12.06
C GLY A 27 0.38 14.01 11.56
N LEU A 28 1.08 14.70 12.45
CA LEU A 28 2.27 15.48 12.10
C LEU A 28 3.40 14.60 11.57
N TYR A 29 3.65 13.45 12.20
CA TYR A 29 4.62 12.47 11.72
C TYR A 29 4.29 12.01 10.29
N GLN A 30 3.02 11.71 10.02
CA GLN A 30 2.59 11.25 8.71
C GLN A 30 2.60 12.34 7.63
N LEU A 31 2.33 13.60 7.99
CA LEU A 31 2.46 14.75 7.06
C LEU A 31 3.91 15.02 6.67
N LEU A 32 4.86 14.78 7.59
CA LEU A 32 6.28 14.93 7.33
C LEU A 32 6.91 13.70 6.67
N ASP A 33 6.18 12.59 6.59
CA ASP A 33 6.66 11.36 5.98
C ASP A 33 6.64 11.44 4.45
N LYS A 34 7.82 11.73 3.89
CA LYS A 34 8.06 11.82 2.43
C LYS A 34 8.53 10.51 1.81
N ARG A 35 8.46 9.38 2.52
CA ARG A 35 8.92 8.09 1.99
C ARG A 35 8.06 7.68 0.79
N PRO A 36 8.67 7.13 -0.27
CA PRO A 36 7.93 6.70 -1.46
C PRO A 36 6.90 5.63 -1.10
N GLN A 37 5.71 5.74 -1.70
CA GLN A 37 4.65 4.73 -1.53
C GLN A 37 4.98 3.46 -2.31
N ILE A 38 5.43 3.63 -3.56
CA ILE A 38 5.80 2.55 -4.48
C ILE A 38 7.24 2.74 -4.92
N ILE A 39 8.00 1.65 -4.94
CA ILE A 39 9.33 1.60 -5.54
C ILE A 39 9.31 0.47 -6.58
N ILE A 40 9.71 0.77 -7.81
CA ILE A 40 9.84 -0.22 -8.89
C ILE A 40 11.28 -0.20 -9.36
N ASN A 41 11.92 -1.36 -9.40
CA ASN A 41 13.31 -1.50 -9.84
C ASN A 41 13.50 -2.80 -10.63
N GLU A 42 14.74 -3.11 -11.00
CA GLU A 42 15.13 -4.31 -11.74
C GLU A 42 14.90 -5.63 -10.99
N ILE A 43 14.79 -5.55 -9.67
CA ILE A 43 14.58 -6.70 -8.78
C ILE A 43 13.08 -7.00 -8.66
N GLY A 44 12.24 -5.98 -8.49
CA GLY A 44 10.81 -6.17 -8.28
C GLY A 44 10.02 -4.89 -8.05
N VAL A 45 8.82 -5.08 -7.46
CA VAL A 45 7.92 -4.01 -7.05
C VAL A 45 7.76 -4.03 -5.53
N PHE A 46 7.89 -2.87 -4.90
CA PHE A 46 7.64 -2.67 -3.48
C PHE A 46 6.50 -1.67 -3.30
N ASP A 47 5.50 -2.04 -2.49
CA ASP A 47 4.41 -1.15 -2.07
C ASP A 47 4.32 -1.15 -0.55
N ARG A 48 4.62 0.01 0.04
CA ARG A 48 4.66 0.20 1.49
C ARG A 48 3.33 -0.10 2.20
N THR A 49 2.21 -0.01 1.49
CA THR A 49 0.86 -0.19 2.05
C THR A 49 0.41 -1.65 2.05
N VAL A 50 0.98 -2.47 1.17
CA VAL A 50 0.55 -3.86 0.91
C VAL A 50 1.57 -4.86 1.47
N HIS A 51 2.86 -4.62 1.18
CA HIS A 51 3.93 -5.55 1.54
C HIS A 51 5.22 -4.82 1.95
N GLN A 52 5.82 -5.24 3.06
CA GLN A 52 7.04 -4.62 3.59
C GLN A 52 8.33 -5.17 2.95
N GLU A 53 8.22 -5.98 1.90
CA GLU A 53 9.34 -6.56 1.16
C GLU A 53 9.08 -6.45 -0.34
N PHE A 54 10.15 -6.45 -1.13
CA PHE A 54 10.06 -6.45 -2.59
C PHE A 54 9.42 -7.73 -3.11
N ILE A 55 8.48 -7.57 -4.05
CA ILE A 55 7.88 -8.66 -4.80
C ILE A 55 8.73 -8.81 -6.07
N ASN A 56 9.55 -9.85 -6.10
CA ASN A 56 10.42 -10.13 -7.23
C ASN A 56 9.60 -10.41 -8.50
N TRP A 57 10.12 -9.96 -9.65
CA TRP A 57 9.46 -10.15 -10.94
C TRP A 57 9.21 -11.62 -11.29
N GLU A 58 10.08 -12.54 -10.87
CA GLU A 58 9.97 -13.98 -11.13
C GLU A 58 8.76 -14.62 -10.44
N ILE A 59 8.24 -13.98 -9.38
CA ILE A 59 7.11 -14.48 -8.59
C ILE A 59 5.78 -14.01 -9.19
N ILE A 60 5.80 -12.90 -9.95
CA ILE A 60 4.62 -12.30 -10.56
C ILE A 60 4.23 -13.08 -11.82
N GLN A 61 3.12 -13.80 -11.75
CA GLN A 61 2.59 -14.57 -12.87
C GLN A 61 1.77 -13.70 -13.83
N ASN A 62 0.93 -12.82 -13.29
CA ASN A 62 0.07 -11.97 -14.10
C ASN A 62 -0.15 -10.59 -13.50
N VAL A 63 -0.46 -9.64 -14.36
CA VAL A 63 -0.71 -8.24 -13.99
C VAL A 63 -1.95 -7.78 -14.74
N TYR A 64 -2.92 -7.23 -14.02
CA TYR A 64 -4.10 -6.65 -14.64
C TYR A 64 -4.55 -5.42 -13.88
N LEU A 65 -5.24 -4.53 -14.59
CA LEU A 65 -5.83 -3.33 -14.01
C LEU A 65 -7.27 -3.64 -13.60
N ALA A 66 -7.58 -3.40 -12.33
CA ALA A 66 -8.91 -3.56 -11.77
C ALA A 66 -9.45 -2.21 -11.33
N LYS A 67 -10.75 -1.99 -11.50
CA LYS A 67 -11.44 -0.81 -10.98
C LYS A 67 -12.38 -1.23 -9.87
N MET A 68 -12.16 -0.72 -8.66
CA MET A 68 -13.03 -0.98 -7.50
C MET A 68 -13.39 0.35 -6.84
N HIS A 69 -14.68 0.58 -6.55
CA HIS A 69 -15.14 1.81 -5.87
C HIS A 69 -14.62 3.11 -6.50
N ASN A 70 -14.59 3.17 -7.83
CA ASN A 70 -14.09 4.31 -8.62
C ASN A 70 -12.59 4.62 -8.47
N GLN A 71 -11.82 3.71 -7.87
CA GLN A 71 -10.36 3.73 -7.80
C GLN A 71 -9.78 2.62 -8.67
N HIS A 72 -8.61 2.86 -9.25
CA HIS A 72 -7.91 1.87 -10.05
C HIS A 72 -6.78 1.23 -9.25
N PHE A 73 -6.63 -0.07 -9.44
CA PHE A 73 -5.67 -0.92 -8.77
C PHE A 73 -4.92 -1.71 -9.83
N ILE A 74 -3.61 -1.89 -9.62
CA ILE A 74 -2.84 -2.87 -10.37
C ILE A 74 -2.77 -4.12 -9.51
N CYS A 75 -3.48 -5.15 -9.94
CA CYS A 75 -3.52 -6.44 -9.28
C CYS A 75 -2.36 -7.30 -9.80
N LEU A 76 -1.48 -7.72 -8.89
CA LEU A 76 -0.40 -8.65 -9.16
C LEU A 76 -0.83 -10.05 -8.74
N VAL A 77 -0.93 -10.95 -9.71
CA VAL A 77 -1.16 -12.38 -9.45
C VAL A 77 0.18 -13.02 -9.16
N VAL A 78 0.35 -13.55 -7.96
CA VAL A 78 1.53 -14.30 -7.52
C VAL A 78 1.18 -15.76 -7.26
N ASN A 79 2.18 -16.63 -7.34
CA ASN A 79 2.01 -18.04 -7.00
C ASN A 79 1.64 -18.21 -5.52
N GLU A 80 0.65 -19.06 -5.21
CA GLU A 80 0.19 -19.39 -3.85
C GLU A 80 1.34 -19.83 -2.90
N ALA A 81 2.43 -20.37 -3.46
CA ALA A 81 3.62 -20.76 -2.69
C ALA A 81 4.40 -19.57 -2.10
N PHE A 82 4.29 -18.39 -2.71
CA PHE A 82 5.02 -17.16 -2.34
C PHE A 82 4.09 -16.07 -1.79
N GLU A 83 2.86 -16.43 -1.47
CA GLU A 83 1.91 -15.51 -0.89
C GLU A 83 2.39 -15.00 0.48
N PRO A 84 2.41 -13.66 0.67
CA PRO A 84 2.75 -13.01 1.94
C PRO A 84 2.04 -13.58 3.16
N SER A 85 0.83 -14.12 2.96
CA SER A 85 0.01 -14.70 4.00
C SER A 85 0.62 -15.97 4.62
N ARG A 86 1.33 -16.81 3.85
CA ARG A 86 1.94 -18.03 4.40
C ARG A 86 3.13 -17.75 5.32
N THR A 87 3.88 -16.68 5.07
CA THR A 87 5.05 -16.29 5.87
C THR A 87 4.65 -15.59 7.18
N LYS A 88 3.39 -15.16 7.31
CA LYS A 88 2.89 -14.40 8.47
C LYS A 88 2.03 -15.27 9.39
N GLY A 89 1.98 -14.91 10.69
CA GLY A 89 1.32 -15.69 11.74
C GLY A 89 -0.18 -15.94 11.53
N ALA A 90 -0.76 -16.91 12.26
CA ALA A 90 -2.10 -17.48 12.03
C ALA A 90 -3.23 -16.44 11.86
N TRP A 91 -3.18 -15.32 12.57
CA TRP A 91 -4.15 -14.22 12.42
C TRP A 91 -4.11 -13.53 11.05
N LYS A 92 -2.91 -13.31 10.50
CA LYS A 92 -2.74 -12.68 9.19
C LYS A 92 -3.14 -13.63 8.04
N ARG A 93 -3.03 -14.95 8.27
CA ARG A 93 -3.55 -15.97 7.36
C ARG A 93 -5.08 -15.94 7.26
N GLY A 94 -5.77 -15.82 8.40
CA GLY A 94 -7.23 -15.69 8.42
C GLY A 94 -7.72 -14.43 7.69
N LEU A 95 -7.06 -13.29 7.91
CA LEU A 95 -7.38 -12.05 7.19
C LEU A 95 -7.12 -12.15 5.68
N ALA A 96 -6.04 -12.84 5.29
CA ALA A 96 -5.74 -13.06 3.88
C ALA A 96 -6.77 -13.96 3.18
N GLN A 97 -7.22 -15.04 3.86
CA GLN A 97 -8.28 -15.90 3.36
C GLN A 97 -9.61 -15.14 3.17
N LEU A 98 -9.97 -14.30 4.15
CA LEU A 98 -11.17 -13.45 4.05
C LEU A 98 -11.07 -12.46 2.89
N ASN A 99 -9.90 -11.85 2.66
CA ASN A 99 -9.71 -10.95 1.51
C ASN A 99 -9.84 -11.69 0.18
N LYS A 100 -9.31 -12.91 0.07
CA LYS A 100 -9.47 -13.75 -1.14
C LYS A 100 -10.91 -14.15 -1.39
N GLU A 101 -11.65 -14.53 -0.36
CA GLU A 101 -13.08 -14.87 -0.46
C GLU A 101 -13.92 -13.67 -0.91
N LEU A 102 -13.49 -12.46 -0.58
CA LEU A 102 -14.09 -11.21 -1.05
C LEU A 102 -13.62 -10.79 -2.46
N GLY A 103 -12.82 -11.62 -3.14
CA GLY A 103 -12.34 -11.37 -4.50
C GLY A 103 -11.13 -10.43 -4.59
N PHE A 104 -10.50 -10.08 -3.47
CA PHE A 104 -9.29 -9.27 -3.46
C PHE A 104 -8.06 -10.16 -3.62
N GLN A 105 -7.22 -9.87 -4.61
CA GLN A 105 -5.88 -10.46 -4.69
C GLN A 105 -5.03 -9.94 -3.53
N GLU A 106 -4.11 -10.76 -3.02
CA GLU A 106 -3.28 -10.37 -1.86
C GLU A 106 -2.35 -9.18 -2.16
N LEU A 107 -2.03 -8.95 -3.44
CA LEU A 107 -1.12 -7.91 -3.89
C LEU A 107 -1.81 -6.93 -4.86
N ASN A 108 -2.40 -5.88 -4.31
CA ASN A 108 -3.06 -4.81 -5.07
C ASN A 108 -2.35 -3.49 -4.83
N ILE A 109 -1.72 -2.95 -5.86
CA ILE A 109 -1.11 -1.64 -5.82
C ILE A 109 -2.21 -0.59 -5.97
N ASN A 110 -2.39 0.25 -4.96
CA ASN A 110 -3.39 1.32 -4.98
C ASN A 110 -2.85 2.57 -5.69
N LEU A 111 -3.51 2.99 -6.76
CA LEU A 111 -3.14 4.17 -7.55
C LEU A 111 -3.90 5.45 -7.16
N ALA A 112 -4.85 5.40 -6.23
CA ALA A 112 -5.74 6.52 -5.90
C ALA A 112 -5.01 7.80 -5.45
N TYR A 113 -3.80 7.67 -4.91
CA TYR A 113 -2.99 8.79 -4.40
C TYR A 113 -1.75 9.09 -5.25
N ILE A 114 -1.60 8.43 -6.40
CA ILE A 114 -0.41 8.52 -7.24
C ILE A 114 -0.78 9.18 -8.57
N LYS A 115 -0.09 10.27 -8.90
CA LYS A 115 -0.24 10.95 -10.19
C LYS A 115 0.55 10.22 -11.27
N VAL A 116 0.01 9.13 -11.77
CA VAL A 116 0.61 8.34 -12.85
C VAL A 116 -0.47 7.87 -13.81
N ASP A 117 -0.15 7.75 -15.09
CA ASP A 117 -1.03 7.09 -16.05
C ASP A 117 -1.09 5.59 -15.71
N GLU A 118 -2.28 5.14 -15.34
CA GLU A 118 -2.51 3.81 -14.79
C GLU A 118 -2.31 2.72 -15.85
N GLN A 119 -2.66 3.01 -17.11
CA GLN A 119 -2.46 2.10 -18.23
C GLN A 119 -0.98 1.97 -18.55
N ARG A 120 -0.27 3.11 -18.67
CA ARG A 120 1.17 3.12 -18.93
C ARG A 120 1.95 2.42 -17.82
N LEU A 121 1.53 2.56 -16.57
CA LEU A 121 2.15 1.84 -15.45
C LEU A 121 1.86 0.34 -15.50
N ALA A 122 0.63 -0.07 -15.79
CA ALA A 122 0.30 -1.49 -15.93
C ALA A 122 1.08 -2.15 -17.08
N GLU A 123 1.20 -1.47 -18.22
CA GLU A 123 2.01 -1.91 -19.36
C GLU A 123 3.49 -2.02 -18.99
N PHE A 124 4.03 -1.02 -18.28
CA PHE A 124 5.41 -1.05 -17.82
C PHE A 124 5.69 -2.25 -16.90
N ILE A 125 4.81 -2.51 -15.93
CA ILE A 125 4.95 -3.66 -15.01
C ILE A 125 4.81 -4.98 -15.79
N ALA A 126 3.90 -5.05 -16.77
CA ALA A 126 3.75 -6.23 -17.62
C ALA A 126 5.01 -6.50 -18.47
N LEU A 127 5.67 -5.46 -18.98
CA LEU A 127 6.94 -5.56 -19.71
C LEU A 127 8.09 -6.00 -18.80
N MET A 128 8.20 -5.41 -17.61
CA MET A 128 9.23 -5.75 -16.61
C MET A 128 9.15 -7.21 -16.17
N ARG A 129 7.94 -7.76 -16.05
CA ARG A 129 7.70 -9.18 -15.75
C ARG A 129 8.36 -10.10 -16.79
N THR A 130 8.23 -9.78 -18.08
CA THR A 130 8.71 -10.64 -19.18
C THR A 130 10.18 -10.39 -19.55
N ALA A 131 10.73 -9.24 -19.17
CA ALA A 131 12.10 -8.86 -19.48
C ALA A 131 13.11 -9.63 -18.60
N GLU A 132 14.29 -9.90 -19.16
CA GLU A 132 15.42 -10.44 -18.39
C GLU A 132 16.15 -9.34 -17.61
N GLN A 133 16.94 -9.71 -16.60
CA GLN A 133 17.60 -8.77 -15.69
C GLN A 133 18.35 -7.60 -16.37
N PRO A 134 19.17 -7.80 -17.43
CA PRO A 134 19.84 -6.68 -18.10
C PRO A 134 18.87 -5.76 -18.87
N GLU A 135 17.78 -6.31 -19.41
CA GLU A 135 16.75 -5.53 -20.09
C GLU A 135 15.91 -4.71 -19.10
N ARG A 136 15.65 -5.27 -17.91
CA ARG A 136 14.93 -4.57 -16.83
C ARG A 136 15.64 -3.29 -16.39
N THR A 137 16.95 -3.35 -16.23
CA THR A 137 17.75 -2.16 -15.89
C THR A 137 17.58 -1.07 -16.95
N PHE A 138 17.67 -1.44 -18.23
CA PHE A 138 17.46 -0.52 -19.34
C PHE A 138 16.04 0.07 -19.37
N LEU A 139 15.01 -0.75 -19.12
CA LEU A 139 13.62 -0.29 -19.06
C LEU A 139 13.38 0.73 -17.94
N VAL A 140 13.99 0.51 -16.76
CA VAL A 140 13.91 1.44 -15.63
C VAL A 140 14.60 2.75 -15.96
N GLU A 141 15.83 2.72 -16.50
CA GLU A 141 16.55 3.92 -16.92
C GLU A 141 15.78 4.72 -17.98
N LYS A 142 15.21 4.03 -18.96
CA LYS A 142 14.36 4.63 -20.00
C LYS A 142 13.10 5.25 -19.40
N ALA A 143 12.46 4.61 -18.41
CA ALA A 143 11.29 5.16 -17.75
C ALA A 143 11.62 6.45 -16.99
N ILE A 144 12.75 6.49 -16.28
CA ILE A 144 13.25 7.67 -15.57
C ILE A 144 13.55 8.81 -16.53
N ALA A 145 14.14 8.52 -17.69
CA ALA A 145 14.47 9.54 -18.69
C ALA A 145 13.22 10.15 -19.39
N ASN A 146 12.05 9.51 -19.29
CA ASN A 146 10.79 9.94 -19.91
C ASN A 146 9.71 10.36 -18.90
N LEU A 147 10.09 10.57 -17.63
CA LEU A 147 9.28 11.14 -16.56
C LEU A 147 9.45 12.67 -16.50
#